data_AF-A0A0U1L1N7-F1
#
_entry.id   AF-A0A0U1L1N7-F1
#
_cell.length_a   1.000
_cell.length_b   1.000
_cell.length_c   1.000
_cell.angle_alpha   90.00
_cell.angle_beta   90.00
_cell.angle_gamma   90.00
#
_symmetry.space_group_name_H-M   'P 1'
#
loop_
_entity.id
_entity.type
_entity.pdbx_description
1 polymer ?
#
loop_
_entity_poly.entity_id
_entity_poly.type
_entity_poly.pdbx_seq_one_letter_code
_entity_poly.pdbx_strand_id
1 'polypeptide(L)'
;MSELKDIDANELGLISAVLGIVLAYDKTPDEQNVLGNFIVGIGCIILVIAAQAEYLNSLQEKKSENGDSLEIKKQIQEMQKQIDVIMSETP
;
A
#
# COMPACT_ATOMS: atom_id res chain seq x y z
N MET A 1 -5.23 10.67 -11.31
CA MET A 1 -5.39 12.02 -10.73
C MET A 1 -6.50 11.91 -9.72
N SER A 2 -6.20 11.96 -8.42
CA SER A 2 -7.19 11.70 -7.37
C SER A 2 -7.98 12.98 -7.10
N GLU A 3 -9.25 12.99 -7.48
CA GLU A 3 -10.21 14.07 -7.17
C GLU A 3 -10.45 14.24 -5.66
N LEU A 4 -9.94 13.31 -4.83
CA LEU A 4 -10.02 13.33 -3.37
C LEU A 4 -8.77 13.90 -2.68
N LYS A 5 -7.75 14.38 -3.42
CA LYS A 5 -6.52 14.88 -2.78
C LYS A 5 -6.70 16.20 -2.01
N ASP A 6 -7.74 16.95 -2.34
CA ASP A 6 -7.94 18.31 -1.84
C ASP A 6 -9.03 18.40 -0.75
N ILE A 7 -9.67 17.28 -0.39
CA ILE A 7 -10.63 17.22 0.71
C ILE A 7 -9.98 16.64 1.96
N ASP A 8 -10.09 17.33 3.10
CA ASP A 8 -9.52 16.83 4.34
C ASP A 8 -10.40 15.74 4.99
N ALA A 9 -9.87 15.07 6.01
CA ALA A 9 -10.57 13.98 6.68
C ALA A 9 -11.87 14.41 7.38
N ASN A 10 -11.93 15.65 7.90
CA ASN A 10 -13.10 16.17 8.58
C ASN A 10 -14.20 16.54 7.57
N GLU A 11 -13.83 17.17 6.45
CA GLU A 11 -14.72 17.48 5.35
C GLU A 11 -15.31 16.21 4.73
N LEU A 12 -14.48 15.21 4.48
CA LEU A 12 -14.93 13.91 3.97
C LEU A 12 -15.85 13.20 4.97
N GLY A 13 -15.55 13.28 6.27
CA GLY A 13 -16.39 12.76 7.33
C GLY A 13 -17.76 13.44 7.39
N LEU A 14 -17.80 14.76 7.25
CA LEU A 14 -19.04 15.55 7.22
C LEU A 14 -19.90 15.18 6.01
N ILE A 15 -19.31 15.10 4.81
CA ILE A 15 -20.04 14.69 3.60
C ILE A 15 -20.58 13.27 3.76
N SER A 16 -19.79 12.35 4.32
CA SER A 16 -20.21 10.97 4.56
C SER A 16 -21.41 10.91 5.51
N ALA A 17 -21.41 11.72 6.57
CA ALA A 17 -22.52 11.82 7.50
C ALA A 17 -23.80 12.35 6.81
N VAL A 18 -23.69 13.42 6.02
CA VAL A 18 -24.81 13.98 5.27
C VAL A 18 -25.37 12.95 4.27
N LEU A 19 -24.50 12.27 3.52
CA LEU A 19 -24.92 11.21 2.60
C LEU A 19 -25.62 10.07 3.33
N GLY A 20 -25.10 9.63 4.47
CA GLY A 20 -25.74 8.60 5.30
C GLY A 20 -27.17 8.98 5.71
N ILE A 21 -27.37 10.22 6.16
CA ILE A 21 -28.71 10.75 6.53
C ILE A 21 -29.63 10.77 5.32
N VAL A 22 -29.16 11.27 4.17
CA VAL A 22 -29.95 11.33 2.92
C VAL A 22 -30.32 9.93 2.42
N LEU A 23 -29.40 8.97 2.48
CA LEU A 23 -29.65 7.58 2.07
C LEU A 23 -30.61 6.85 3.01
N ALA A 24 -30.63 7.21 4.30
CA ALA A 24 -31.51 6.62 5.31
C ALA A 24 -32.90 7.28 5.37
N TYR A 25 -33.07 8.46 4.78
CA TYR A 25 -34.31 9.22 4.80
C TYR A 25 -35.47 8.43 4.14
N ASP A 26 -36.65 8.50 4.76
CA ASP A 26 -37.87 7.81 4.32
C ASP A 26 -37.77 6.27 4.21
N LYS A 27 -36.80 5.67 4.91
CA LYS A 27 -36.64 4.22 5.02
C LYS A 27 -37.07 3.71 6.38
N THR A 28 -37.60 2.50 6.41
CA THR A 28 -37.86 1.78 7.66
C THR A 28 -36.55 1.39 8.35
N PRO A 29 -36.55 1.11 9.66
CA PRO A 29 -35.36 0.64 10.37
C PRO A 29 -34.73 -0.62 9.75
N ASP A 30 -35.54 -1.55 9.24
CA ASP A 30 -35.05 -2.77 8.60
C ASP A 30 -34.33 -2.47 7.27
N GLU A 31 -34.90 -1.58 6.45
CA GLU A 31 -34.26 -1.14 5.20
C GLU A 31 -32.95 -0.36 5.46
N GLN A 32 -32.93 0.49 6.50
CA GLN A 32 -31.72 1.18 6.93
C GLN A 32 -30.63 0.20 7.35
N ASN A 33 -30.99 -0.85 8.10
CA ASN A 33 -30.05 -1.87 8.56
C ASN A 33 -29.46 -2.66 7.39
N VAL A 34 -30.30 -3.11 6.45
CA VAL A 34 -29.85 -3.82 5.25
C VAL A 34 -28.93 -2.93 4.41
N LEU A 35 -29.33 -1.68 4.13
CA LEU A 35 -28.55 -0.75 3.33
C LEU A 35 -27.22 -0.36 4.00
N GLY A 36 -27.25 -0.08 5.30
CA GLY A 36 -26.06 0.24 6.08
C GLY A 36 -25.06 -0.90 6.09
N ASN A 37 -25.50 -2.13 6.36
CA ASN A 37 -24.63 -3.31 6.34
C ASN A 37 -24.06 -3.58 4.94
N PHE A 38 -24.85 -3.36 3.88
CA PHE A 38 -24.35 -3.46 2.51
C PHE A 38 -23.21 -2.47 2.23
N ILE A 39 -23.38 -1.19 2.59
CA ILE A 39 -22.35 -0.15 2.41
C ILE A 39 -21.11 -0.45 3.26
N VAL A 40 -21.28 -0.87 4.52
CA VAL A 40 -20.18 -1.30 5.40
C VAL A 40 -19.40 -2.45 4.76
N GLY A 41 -20.10 -3.45 4.23
CA GLY A 41 -19.48 -4.59 3.54
C GLY A 41 -18.63 -4.16 2.35
N ILE A 42 -19.12 -3.26 1.50
CA ILE A 42 -18.35 -2.68 0.39
C ILE A 42 -17.09 -1.99 0.90
N GLY A 43 -17.22 -1.13 1.92
CA GLY A 43 -16.10 -0.41 2.51
C GLY A 43 -15.02 -1.35 3.04
N CYS A 44 -15.42 -2.39 3.78
CA CYS A 44 -14.49 -3.40 4.28
C CYS A 44 -13.75 -4.13 3.15
N ILE A 45 -14.45 -4.52 2.07
CA ILE A 45 -13.83 -5.21 0.93
C ILE A 45 -12.81 -4.30 0.24
N ILE A 46 -13.13 -3.01 0.03
CA ILE A 46 -12.19 -2.04 -0.55
C ILE A 46 -10.93 -1.93 0.32
N LEU A 47 -11.09 -1.83 1.65
CA LEU A 47 -9.96 -1.78 2.58
C LEU A 47 -9.10 -3.04 2.54
N VAL A 48 -9.72 -4.24 2.44
CA VAL A 48 -8.99 -5.50 2.28
C VAL A 48 -8.17 -5.52 0.99
N ILE A 49 -8.75 -5.06 -0.13
CA ILE A 49 -8.05 -4.99 -1.42
C ILE A 49 -6.86 -4.02 -1.32
N ALA A 50 -7.05 -2.84 -0.73
CA ALA A 50 -5.98 -1.85 -0.55
C ALA A 50 -4.84 -2.41 0.33
N ALA A 51 -5.17 -3.02 1.47
CA ALA A 51 -4.19 -3.63 2.35
C ALA A 51 -3.39 -4.76 1.65
N GLN A 52 -4.06 -5.57 0.82
CA GLN A 52 -3.39 -6.61 0.05
C GLN A 52 -2.46 -6.02 -1.03
N ALA A 53 -2.86 -4.94 -1.69
CA ALA A 53 -2.03 -4.24 -2.68
C ALA A 53 -0.78 -3.61 -2.03
N GLU A 54 -0.94 -2.93 -0.89
CA GLU A 54 0.17 -2.38 -0.11
C GLU A 54 1.14 -3.47 0.34
N TYR A 55 0.63 -4.60 0.85
CA TYR A 55 1.45 -5.74 1.22
C TYR A 55 2.26 -6.29 0.05
N LEU A 56 1.63 -6.52 -1.11
CA LEU A 56 2.33 -7.02 -2.30
C LEU A 56 3.40 -6.04 -2.81
N ASN A 57 3.10 -4.74 -2.80
CA ASN A 57 4.07 -3.70 -3.15
C ASN A 57 5.27 -3.71 -2.20
N SER A 58 5.03 -3.83 -0.88
CA SER A 58 6.10 -3.90 0.12
C SER A 58 7.01 -5.12 -0.06
N LEU A 59 6.47 -6.26 -0.54
CA LEU A 59 7.26 -7.44 -0.88
C LEU A 59 8.12 -7.20 -2.14
N GLN A 60 7.59 -6.48 -3.13
CA GLN A 60 8.32 -6.14 -4.34
C GLN A 60 9.46 -5.15 -4.08
N GLU A 61 9.24 -4.16 -3.21
CA GLU A 61 10.27 -3.23 -2.76
C GLU A 61 11.39 -3.98 -2.03
N LYS A 62 11.06 -4.85 -1.06
CA LYS A 62 12.05 -5.69 -0.37
C LYS A 62 12.81 -6.63 -1.32
N LYS A 63 12.17 -7.11 -2.38
CA LYS A 63 12.83 -7.95 -3.40
C LYS A 63 13.79 -7.14 -4.27
N SER A 64 13.46 -5.87 -4.54
CA SER A 64 14.32 -4.95 -5.29
C SER A 64 15.53 -4.51 -4.46
N GLU A 65 15.35 -4.25 -3.15
CA GLU A 65 16.46 -4.02 -2.21
C GLU A 65 17.43 -5.23 -2.14
N ASN A 66 16.89 -6.46 -2.15
CA ASN A 66 17.73 -7.67 -2.22
C ASN A 66 18.46 -7.82 -3.56
N GLY A 67 17.90 -7.30 -4.67
CA GLY A 67 18.53 -7.25 -5.98
C GLY A 67 19.77 -6.34 -5.99
N ASP A 68 19.64 -5.13 -5.46
CA ASP A 68 20.77 -4.21 -5.28
C ASP A 68 21.84 -4.79 -4.34
N SER A 69 21.42 -5.47 -3.27
CA SER A 69 22.35 -6.13 -2.34
C SER A 69 23.14 -7.29 -2.98
N LEU A 70 22.55 -7.99 -3.97
CA LEU A 70 23.25 -9.02 -4.77
C LEU A 70 24.27 -8.41 -5.72
N GLU A 71 23.96 -7.26 -6.33
CA GLU A 71 24.88 -6.55 -7.22
C GLU A 71 26.07 -5.94 -6.45
N ILE A 72 25.79 -5.33 -5.29
CA ILE A 72 26.83 -4.83 -4.38
C ILE A 72 27.73 -5.98 -3.90
N LYS A 73 27.16 -7.14 -3.54
CA LYS A 73 27.97 -8.32 -3.16
C LYS A 73 28.87 -8.82 -4.29
N LYS A 74 28.37 -8.83 -5.53
CA LYS A 74 29.20 -9.18 -6.71
C LYS A 74 30.35 -8.19 -6.90
N GLN A 75 30.09 -6.89 -6.78
CA GLN A 75 31.13 -5.87 -6.89
C GLN A 75 32.19 -6.02 -5.78
N ILE A 76 31.79 -6.30 -4.54
CA ILE A 76 32.71 -6.57 -3.43
C ILE A 76 33.57 -7.80 -3.72
N GLN A 77 33.00 -8.90 -4.22
CA GLN A 77 33.76 -10.10 -4.58
C GLN A 77 34.76 -9.85 -5.73
N GLU A 78 34.39 -9.04 -6.71
CA GLU A 78 35.28 -8.69 -7.82
C GLU A 78 36.45 -7.83 -7.35
N MET A 79 36.19 -6.85 -6.46
CA MET A 79 37.25 -6.07 -5.84
C MET A 79 38.19 -6.92 -4.97
N GLN A 80 37.65 -7.89 -4.22
CA GLN A 80 38.47 -8.84 -3.45
C GLN A 80 39.41 -9.63 -4.35
N LYS A 81 38.92 -10.15 -5.48
CA LYS A 81 39.77 -10.84 -6.46
C LYS A 81 40.86 -9.95 -7.02
N GLN A 82 40.57 -8.69 -7.32
CA GLN A 82 41.57 -7.75 -7.83
C GLN A 82 42.66 -7.48 -6.80
N ILE A 83 42.30 -7.33 -5.52
CA ILE A 83 43.27 -7.21 -4.42
C ILE A 83 44.13 -8.47 -4.33
N ASP A 84 43.54 -9.66 -4.38
CA ASP A 84 44.29 -10.92 -4.33
C ASP A 84 45.30 -11.06 -5.48
N VAL A 85 44.90 -10.66 -6.69
CA VAL A 85 45.79 -10.63 -7.86
C VAL A 85 46.96 -9.68 -7.63
N ILE A 86 46.70 -8.43 -7.21
CA ILE A 86 47.76 -7.45 -6.92
C ILE A 86 48.72 -7.98 -5.85
N MET A 87 48.17 -8.54 -4.76
CA MET A 87 48.96 -9.12 -3.67
C MET A 87 49.81 -10.31 -4.12
N SER A 88 49.35 -11.08 -5.12
CA SER A 88 50.11 -12.19 -5.69
C SER A 88 51.19 -11.77 -6.70
N GLU A 89 51.07 -10.57 -7.28
CA GLU A 89 52.00 -10.02 -8.27
C GLU A 89 53.07 -9.10 -7.65
N THR A 90 52.89 -8.65 -6.41
CA THR A 90 53.93 -7.96 -5.63
C THR A 90 54.86 -8.96 -4.90
N PRO A 91 56.19 -8.93 -5.14
CA PRO A 91 57.17 -9.83 -4.51
C PRO A 91 57.32 -9.69 -2.99
#